data_AF-A0A9E4P0Q7-F1
#
_entry.id   AF-A0A9E4P0Q7-F1
#
_cell.length_a   1.000
_cell.length_b   1.000
_cell.length_c   1.000
_cell.angle_alpha   90.00
_cell.angle_beta   90.00
_cell.angle_gamma   90.00
#
_symmetry.space_group_name_H-M   'P 1'
#
loop_
_entity.id
_entity.type
_entity.pdbx_description
1 polymer ?
#
loop_
_entity_poly.entity_id
_entity_poly.type
_entity_poly.pdbx_seq_one_letter_code
_entity_poly.pdbx_strand_id
1 'polypeptide(L)'
;MSVERRYNKRYPMTGEVYIRYRKQQVFPANAVNCSMQGIFLHTRSLTMLTGAMVELTFFYAGRHWTVTGIVTHSQRDGVGIMFWRPQPQLYDAVIASVSGNQPIAHQDGTASEAAI
;
A
#
# COMPACT_ATOMS: atom_id res chain seq x y z
N MET A 1 -13.55 -23.17 -5.24
CA MET A 1 -13.57 -21.71 -5.05
C MET A 1 -13.91 -21.43 -3.59
N SER A 2 -12.93 -21.36 -2.69
CA SER A 2 -13.17 -20.82 -1.36
C SER A 2 -12.97 -19.31 -1.45
N VAL A 3 -14.03 -18.56 -1.18
CA VAL A 3 -13.95 -17.12 -0.98
C VAL A 3 -13.23 -16.91 0.34
N GLU A 4 -11.90 -16.87 0.31
CA GLU A 4 -11.11 -16.37 1.43
C GLU A 4 -11.44 -14.89 1.57
N ARG A 5 -12.44 -14.62 2.42
CA ARG A 5 -12.99 -13.29 2.68
C ARG A 5 -11.82 -12.37 3.07
N ARG A 6 -11.76 -11.21 2.42
CA ARG A 6 -10.80 -10.13 2.64
C ARG A 6 -10.95 -9.50 4.04
N TYR A 7 -10.80 -10.26 5.11
CA TYR A 7 -11.01 -9.82 6.49
C TYR A 7 -9.97 -8.80 7.00
N ASN A 8 -9.11 -8.26 6.13
CA ASN A 8 -8.04 -7.37 6.54
C ASN A 8 -8.22 -6.01 5.89
N LYS A 9 -8.51 -5.03 6.76
CA LYS A 9 -8.62 -3.63 6.43
C LYS A 9 -7.38 -3.18 5.64
N ARG A 10 -7.63 -2.49 4.53
CA ARG A 10 -6.58 -1.89 3.69
C ARG A 10 -6.52 -0.41 4.00
N TYR A 11 -5.32 0.09 4.18
CA TYR A 11 -5.06 1.50 4.38
C TYR A 11 -4.41 2.07 3.12
N PRO A 12 -4.75 3.32 2.74
CA PRO A 12 -4.06 4.02 1.68
C PRO A 12 -2.55 4.05 1.95
N MET A 13 -1.77 3.77 0.92
CA MET A 13 -0.32 3.83 0.96
C MET A 13 0.13 4.29 -0.41
N THR A 14 0.79 5.44 -0.47
CA THR A 14 1.36 5.99 -1.71
C THR A 14 2.87 5.96 -1.63
N GLY A 15 3.51 5.56 -2.73
CA GLY A 15 4.96 5.51 -2.81
C GLY A 15 5.41 4.63 -3.97
N GLU A 16 6.61 4.88 -4.46
CA GLU A 16 7.20 4.07 -5.51
C GLU A 16 7.66 2.72 -4.95
N VAL A 17 7.32 1.66 -5.66
CA VAL A 17 7.65 0.27 -5.34
C VAL A 17 8.35 -0.35 -6.54
N TYR A 18 9.53 -0.91 -6.28
CA TYR A 18 10.32 -1.59 -7.27
C TYR A 18 10.08 -3.09 -7.18
N ILE A 19 9.65 -3.68 -8.29
CA ILE A 19 9.25 -5.09 -8.36
C ILE A 19 10.34 -5.86 -9.10
N ARG A 20 10.92 -6.84 -8.44
CA ARG A 20 11.81 -7.83 -9.04
C ARG A 20 11.04 -9.12 -9.32
N TYR A 21 10.87 -9.42 -10.60
CA TYR A 21 10.17 -10.61 -11.08
C TYR A 21 11.13 -11.57 -11.78
N ARG A 22 11.30 -12.79 -11.24
CA ARG A 22 12.26 -13.79 -11.76
C ARG A 22 13.68 -13.19 -11.91
N LYS A 23 14.39 -13.56 -12.98
CA LYS A 23 15.69 -12.98 -13.37
C LYS A 23 15.53 -11.77 -14.31
N GLN A 24 14.35 -11.16 -14.35
CA GLN A 24 14.08 -10.01 -15.21
C GLN A 24 14.53 -8.71 -14.54
N GLN A 25 14.50 -7.63 -15.33
CA GLN A 25 14.74 -6.28 -14.87
C GLN A 25 13.76 -5.89 -13.75
N VAL A 26 14.19 -4.97 -12.90
CA VAL A 26 13.35 -4.37 -11.87
C VAL A 26 12.43 -3.34 -12.51
N PHE A 27 11.14 -3.38 -12.17
CA PHE A 27 10.15 -2.46 -12.74
C PHE A 27 9.54 -1.57 -11.65
N PRO A 28 9.37 -0.26 -11.91
CA PRO A 28 8.69 0.62 -10.98
C PRO A 28 7.17 0.44 -11.05
N ALA A 29 6.53 0.58 -9.89
CA ALA A 29 5.09 0.59 -9.69
C ALA A 29 4.74 1.58 -8.57
N ASN A 30 3.48 1.92 -8.43
CA ASN A 30 3.03 2.80 -7.34
C ASN A 30 2.15 2.04 -6.37
N ALA A 31 2.46 2.11 -5.08
CA ALA A 31 1.55 1.64 -4.05
C ALA A 31 0.25 2.45 -4.08
N VAL A 32 -0.87 1.74 -3.91
CA VAL A 32 -2.20 2.34 -3.76
C VAL A 32 -2.75 2.11 -2.36
N ASN A 33 -2.62 0.87 -1.87
CA ASN A 33 -3.04 0.49 -0.53
C ASN A 33 -2.29 -0.74 -0.04
N CYS A 34 -2.21 -0.88 1.28
CA CYS A 34 -1.57 -1.99 1.97
C CYS A 34 -2.49 -2.54 3.07
N SER A 35 -2.48 -3.85 3.26
CA SER A 35 -2.98 -4.54 4.44
C SER A 35 -1.87 -5.36 5.09
N MET A 36 -2.19 -6.03 6.19
CA MET A 36 -1.31 -6.98 6.87
C MET A 36 -0.78 -8.09 5.94
N GLN A 37 -1.59 -8.58 5.00
CA GLN A 37 -1.23 -9.71 4.11
C GLN A 37 -0.90 -9.31 2.68
N GLY A 38 -1.00 -8.05 2.29
CA GLY A 38 -0.71 -7.71 0.90
C GLY A 38 -0.80 -6.25 0.54
N ILE A 39 -0.47 -5.99 -0.71
CA ILE A 39 -0.40 -4.65 -1.28
C ILE A 39 -1.03 -4.65 -2.66
N PHE A 40 -1.69 -3.57 -3.03
CA PHE A 40 -2.11 -3.33 -4.41
C PHE A 40 -1.22 -2.26 -5.02
N LEU A 41 -0.69 -2.57 -6.20
CA LEU A 41 0.23 -1.71 -6.93
C LEU A 41 -0.39 -1.33 -8.27
N HIS A 42 -0.39 -0.03 -8.58
CA HIS A 42 -0.65 0.46 -9.92
C HIS A 42 0.60 0.28 -10.79
N THR A 43 0.45 -0.33 -11.95
CA THR A 43 1.54 -0.56 -12.92
C THR A 43 1.14 0.03 -14.27
N ARG A 44 2.11 0.53 -15.05
CA ARG A 44 1.79 1.24 -16.30
C ARG A 44 1.60 0.35 -17.53
N SER A 45 1.97 -0.94 -17.49
CA SER A 45 1.73 -1.96 -18.55
C SER A 45 2.30 -3.34 -18.19
N LEU A 46 2.52 -3.64 -16.91
CA LEU A 46 3.22 -4.88 -16.51
C LEU A 46 2.23 -6.00 -16.23
N THR A 47 2.11 -6.94 -17.16
CA THR A 47 1.35 -8.17 -16.95
C THR A 47 2.24 -9.20 -16.26
N MET A 48 2.00 -9.45 -14.97
CA MET A 48 2.63 -10.57 -14.25
C MET A 48 1.71 -11.78 -14.23
N LEU A 49 2.30 -12.97 -14.26
CA LEU A 49 1.56 -14.22 -14.11
C LEU A 49 1.03 -14.35 -12.69
N THR A 50 -0.27 -14.64 -12.53
CA THR A 50 -0.83 -15.06 -11.24
C THR A 50 -0.07 -16.28 -10.72
N GLY A 51 0.20 -16.32 -9.41
CA GLY A 51 1.01 -17.34 -8.75
C GLY A 51 2.52 -17.08 -8.82
N ALA A 52 2.97 -16.06 -9.56
CA ALA A 52 4.37 -15.67 -9.59
C ALA A 52 4.86 -15.16 -8.23
N MET A 53 6.04 -15.63 -7.81
CA MET A 53 6.78 -15.02 -6.72
C MET A 53 7.53 -13.78 -7.20
N VAL A 54 7.47 -12.72 -6.41
CA VAL A 54 8.11 -11.42 -6.65
C VAL A 54 8.73 -10.91 -5.36
N GLU A 55 9.77 -10.09 -5.50
CA GLU A 55 10.32 -9.29 -4.41
C GLU A 55 9.99 -7.82 -4.65
N LEU A 56 9.56 -7.15 -3.58
CA LEU A 56 9.21 -5.74 -3.57
C LEU A 56 10.24 -4.99 -2.74
N THR A 57 10.82 -3.95 -3.30
CA THR A 57 11.68 -3.01 -2.57
C THR A 57 11.12 -1.60 -2.65
N PHE A 58 11.06 -0.92 -1.50
CA PHE A 58 10.52 0.44 -1.42
C PHE A 58 10.98 1.15 -0.15
N PHE A 59 10.92 2.48 -0.16
CA PHE A 59 11.13 3.31 1.01
C PHE A 59 9.77 3.83 1.50
N TYR A 60 9.45 3.62 2.77
CA TYR A 60 8.20 4.08 3.36
C TYR A 60 8.36 4.33 4.85
N ALA A 61 7.76 5.43 5.34
CA ALA A 61 7.82 5.84 6.74
C ALA A 61 9.24 5.86 7.33
N GLY A 62 10.21 6.39 6.57
CA GLY A 62 11.61 6.51 7.01
C GLY A 62 12.42 5.22 6.95
N ARG A 63 11.87 4.13 6.41
CA ARG A 63 12.51 2.81 6.38
C ARG A 63 12.53 2.20 4.98
N HIS A 64 13.62 1.50 4.66
CA HIS A 64 13.70 0.62 3.50
C HIS A 64 13.07 -0.75 3.82
N TRP A 65 12.19 -1.19 2.92
CA TRP A 65 11.49 -2.45 2.99
C TRP A 65 11.90 -3.35 1.84
N THR A 66 12.08 -4.63 2.13
CA THR A 66 12.22 -5.71 1.15
C THR A 66 11.23 -6.80 1.54
N VAL A 67 10.23 -7.05 0.69
CA VAL A 67 9.13 -7.97 0.99
C VAL A 67 8.92 -8.94 -0.16
N THR A 68 8.91 -10.24 0.14
CA THR A 68 8.54 -11.27 -0.82
C THR A 68 7.04 -11.46 -0.86
N GLY A 69 6.48 -11.57 -2.06
CA GLY A 69 5.05 -11.81 -2.27
C GLY A 69 4.75 -12.69 -3.47
N ILE A 70 3.48 -13.04 -3.60
CA ILE A 70 2.89 -13.80 -4.69
C ILE A 70 1.86 -12.93 -5.39
N VAL A 71 1.94 -12.87 -6.71
CA VAL A 71 0.93 -12.22 -7.54
C VAL A 71 -0.39 -12.98 -7.43
N THR A 72 -1.43 -12.32 -6.93
CA THR A 72 -2.77 -12.94 -6.75
C THR A 72 -3.69 -12.66 -7.93
N HIS A 73 -3.56 -11.49 -8.55
CA HIS A 73 -4.28 -11.10 -9.74
C HIS A 73 -3.56 -9.96 -10.44
N SER A 74 -3.65 -9.95 -11.76
CA SER A 74 -3.25 -8.83 -12.61
C SER A 74 -4.50 -8.30 -13.31
N GLN A 75 -4.73 -7.00 -13.22
CA GLN A 75 -5.82 -6.29 -13.89
C GLN A 75 -5.22 -5.17 -14.76
N ARG A 76 -6.06 -4.52 -15.57
CA ARG A 76 -5.62 -3.45 -16.48
C ARG A 76 -4.86 -2.33 -15.77
N ASP A 77 -5.27 -2.00 -14.55
CA ASP A 77 -4.76 -0.84 -13.80
C ASP A 77 -3.79 -1.23 -12.68
N GLY A 78 -3.35 -2.49 -12.60
CA GLY A 78 -2.40 -2.89 -11.58
C GLY A 78 -2.41 -4.36 -11.19
N VAL A 79 -1.67 -4.65 -10.13
CA VAL A 79 -1.42 -6.00 -9.63
C VAL A 79 -1.66 -6.08 -8.12
N GLY A 80 -2.39 -7.11 -7.71
CA GLY A 80 -2.55 -7.45 -6.30
C GLY A 80 -1.49 -8.46 -5.89
N ILE A 81 -0.71 -8.12 -4.87
CA ILE A 81 0.35 -8.99 -4.35
C ILE A 81 0.00 -9.37 -2.91
N MET A 82 0.01 -10.67 -2.63
CA MET A 82 -0.08 -11.20 -1.27
C MET A 82 1.33 -11.44 -0.75
N PHE A 83 1.64 -10.96 0.45
CA PHE A 83 2.92 -11.20 1.07
C PHE A 83 3.07 -12.68 1.43
N TRP A 84 4.29 -13.19 1.27
CA TRP A 84 4.63 -14.56 1.64
C TRP A 84 4.40 -14.82 3.14
N ARG A 85 4.63 -13.80 3.96
CA ARG A 85 4.30 -13.75 5.39
C ARG A 85 3.61 -12.42 5.72
N PRO A 86 2.69 -12.40 6.70
CA PRO A 86 2.14 -11.15 7.21
C PRO A 86 3.24 -10.13 7.57
N GLN A 87 2.99 -8.85 7.30
CA GLN A 87 3.94 -7.75 7.51
C GLN A 87 3.41 -6.78 8.59
N PRO A 88 3.43 -7.16 9.88
CA PRO A 88 2.86 -6.33 10.94
C PRO A 88 3.56 -4.98 11.08
N GLN A 89 4.89 -4.94 11.00
CA GLN A 89 5.63 -3.68 11.14
C GLN A 89 5.34 -2.71 9.99
N LEU A 90 5.15 -3.22 8.77
CA LEU A 90 4.76 -2.39 7.63
C LEU A 90 3.34 -1.87 7.81
N TYR A 91 2.43 -2.75 8.23
CA TYR A 91 1.03 -2.41 8.45
C TYR A 91 0.87 -1.33 9.53
N ASP A 92 1.60 -1.44 10.64
CA ASP A 92 1.61 -0.43 11.70
C ASP A 92 2.17 0.91 11.19
N ALA A 93 3.23 0.89 10.38
CA ALA A 93 3.78 2.09 9.75
C ALA A 93 2.78 2.77 8.81
N VAL A 94 2.02 1.98 8.03
CA VAL A 94 0.95 2.50 7.17
C VAL A 94 -0.17 3.10 8.01
N ILE A 95 -0.62 2.44 9.08
CA ILE A 95 -1.65 2.99 9.98
C ILE A 95 -1.17 4.30 10.61
N ALA A 96 0.04 4.33 11.15
CA ALA A 96 0.59 5.53 11.78
C ALA A 96 0.65 6.71 10.81
N SER A 97 1.01 6.46 9.54
CA SER A 97 1.04 7.49 8.51
C SER A 97 -0.34 8.05 8.15
N VAL A 98 -1.39 7.21 8.20
CA VAL A 98 -2.77 7.66 7.94
C VAL A 98 -3.31 8.46 9.14
N SER A 99 -3.02 8.01 10.36
CA SER A 99 -3.47 8.69 11.59
C SER A 99 -2.74 10.03 11.82
N GLY A 100 -1.46 10.12 11.48
CA GLY A 100 -0.68 11.37 11.59
C GLY A 100 -1.05 12.45 10.57
N ASN A 101 -1.81 12.09 9.53
CA ASN A 101 -2.25 12.99 8.46
C ASN A 101 -3.67 13.55 8.67
N GLN A 102 -4.28 13.44 9.85
CA GLN A 102 -5.51 14.21 10.13
C GLN A 102 -5.15 15.70 10.26
N PRO A 103 -5.64 16.59 9.38
CA PRO A 103 -5.60 18.00 9.66
C PRO A 103 -6.50 18.23 10.87
N ILE A 104 -5.95 18.84 11.92
CA ILE A 104 -6.73 19.48 12.96
C ILE A 104 -7.55 20.55 12.23
N ALA A 105 -8.83 20.27 11.98
CA ALA A 105 -9.77 21.31 11.59
C ALA A 105 -9.93 22.23 12.82
N HIS A 106 -9.08 23.26 12.90
CA HIS A 106 -9.38 24.43 13.69
C HIS A 106 -10.69 25.00 13.13
N GLN A 107 -11.81 24.70 13.79
CA GLN A 107 -12.99 25.54 13.67
C GLN A 107 -12.66 26.84 14.39
N ASP A 108 -12.13 27.80 13.65
CA ASP A 108 -12.20 29.20 14.04
C ASP A 108 -13.67 29.61 14.04
N GLY A 109 -14.30 29.38 15.20
CA GLY A 109 -15.56 30.00 15.58
C GLY A 109 -15.34 31.48 15.79
N THR A 110 -15.42 32.24 14.70
CA THR A 110 -15.72 33.67 14.72
C THR A 110 -17.08 33.86 15.38
N ALA A 111 -17.09 34.33 16.63
CA ALA A 111 -18.25 34.96 17.24
C ALA A 111 -17.91 36.43 17.52
N SER A 112 -18.28 37.26 16.55
CA SER A 112 -18.44 38.70 16.69
C SER A 112 -19.69 38.99 17.51
N GLU A 113 -19.56 39.60 18.68
CA GLU A 113 -20.59 40.37 19.40
C GLU A 113 -19.91 41.08 20.56
N ALA A 114 -20.16 42.31 20.96
CA ALA A 114 -20.80 43.49 20.39
C ALA A 114 -20.33 44.64 21.30
N ALA A 115 -20.20 45.84 20.74
CA ALA A 115 -20.03 47.06 21.51
C ALA A 115 -21.26 47.29 22.40
N ILE A 116 -21.04 47.61 23.69
CA ILE A 116 -21.53 48.82 24.40
C ILE A 116 -20.55 49.11 25.55
#